data_AF-A0AAJ6P8T0-F1
#
_entry.id   AF-A0AAJ6P8T0-F1
#
_cell.length_a   1.000
_cell.length_b   1.000
_cell.length_c   1.000
_cell.angle_alpha   90.00
_cell.angle_beta   90.00
_cell.angle_gamma   90.00
#
_symmetry.space_group_name_H-M   'P 1'
#
loop_
_entity.id
_entity.type
_entity.pdbx_description
1 polymer ?
#
loop_
_entity_poly.entity_id
_entity_poly.type
_entity_poly.pdbx_seq_one_letter_code
_entity_poly.pdbx_strand_id
1 'polypeptide(L)'
;MNQNKLFRLTRIRLALYYAIVMGLILSLFAFGFYRSVFHAHVVALDSEIESVAGTLHDSIELKLQEPGRLEPLALKLFSNIDKCRVENSKCIQKQPHPKRHLLGIVTKSSYYIRFFDTSGKLIANAGYYPEGLPDVFNPKTWQFLKNSRGNEYHQITLSLHTQNYQDWGYMQVGRSLEEFNHYLDSVKLILILGLLMAMGMIAGASWWLSGLAMQPIYQSYRQIQQFTADVAHELRTPLAATIATVESALLMSKIDEETRDILQTIQRQNQRLTTLVVDMLMLARLDRQAQKLQHEVCCLDDIVSDLIEEFEAMATAAEVKLTSIIRVKQNLNIIGNADQLYRLVANLIVNAIQYTPKKGEVKVILERSDNYAVIKVQDTGIGIPQHELMRVFDRFYRLSNDRSRNTGGSGLGLAIAQAIIQAHQGKLNVQSEFGKGSTFTVQLWLH
;
A
#
# COMPACT_ATOMS: atom_id res chain seq x y z
N MET A 1 14.36 -8.38 14.48
CA MET A 1 13.38 -7.70 13.58
C MET A 1 14.01 -6.70 12.63
N ASN A 2 14.74 -5.66 13.07
CA ASN A 2 15.23 -4.59 12.16
C ASN A 2 16.28 -5.02 11.11
N GLN A 3 16.94 -6.17 11.29
CA GLN A 3 18.00 -6.65 10.40
C GLN A 3 17.49 -7.47 9.21
N ASN A 4 16.27 -8.03 9.27
CA ASN A 4 15.71 -8.81 8.16
C ASN A 4 14.74 -7.94 7.34
N LYS A 5 15.14 -7.63 6.10
CA LYS A 5 14.43 -6.72 5.18
C LYS A 5 12.99 -7.18 4.93
N LEU A 6 12.76 -8.49 4.83
CA LEU A 6 11.43 -9.07 4.62
C LEU A 6 10.49 -8.72 5.79
N PHE A 7 10.93 -9.00 7.02
CA PHE A 7 10.13 -8.76 8.21
C PHE A 7 9.84 -7.28 8.46
N ARG A 8 10.81 -6.40 8.15
CA ARG A 8 10.62 -4.95 8.24
C ARG A 8 9.59 -4.44 7.22
N LEU A 9 9.66 -4.90 5.98
CA LEU A 9 8.71 -4.53 4.93
C LEU A 9 7.31 -5.05 5.23
N THR A 10 7.19 -6.29 5.70
CA THR A 10 5.90 -6.87 6.08
C THR A 10 5.27 -6.12 7.24
N ARG A 11 6.05 -5.73 8.26
CA ARG A 11 5.56 -4.89 9.37
C ARG A 11 5.02 -3.55 8.88
N ILE A 12 5.77 -2.86 8.02
CA ILE A 12 5.36 -1.57 7.45
C ILE A 12 4.07 -1.73 6.64
N ARG A 13 3.99 -2.73 5.76
CA ARG A 13 2.79 -2.99 4.95
C ARG A 13 1.57 -3.24 5.82
N LEU A 14 1.70 -4.08 6.85
CA LEU A 14 0.59 -4.42 7.74
C LEU A 14 0.06 -3.17 8.47
N ALA A 15 0.97 -2.38 9.06
CA ALA A 15 0.61 -1.14 9.75
C ALA A 15 -0.07 -0.13 8.80
N LEU A 16 0.42 -0.04 7.57
CA LEU A 16 -0.10 0.88 6.56
C LEU A 16 -1.51 0.45 6.08
N TYR A 17 -1.75 -0.85 5.88
CA TYR A 17 -3.09 -1.35 5.55
C TYR A 17 -4.12 -1.05 6.64
N TYR A 18 -3.78 -1.30 7.91
CA TYR A 18 -4.69 -0.98 9.02
C TYR A 18 -4.97 0.52 9.12
N ALA A 19 -3.95 1.36 8.97
CA ALA A 19 -4.11 2.81 9.01
C ALA A 19 -5.00 3.33 7.86
N ILE A 20 -4.82 2.83 6.64
CA ILE A 20 -5.64 3.23 5.48
C ILE A 20 -7.10 2.81 5.67
N VAL A 21 -7.35 1.54 5.99
CA VAL A 21 -8.72 1.02 6.11
C VAL A 21 -9.47 1.75 7.22
N MET A 22 -8.84 1.91 8.38
CA MET A 22 -9.48 2.60 9.50
C MET A 22 -9.66 4.11 9.23
N GLY A 23 -8.71 4.75 8.53
CA GLY A 23 -8.83 6.14 8.10
C GLY A 23 -10.02 6.36 7.16
N LEU A 24 -10.24 5.45 6.20
CA LEU A 24 -11.39 5.50 5.30
C LEU A 24 -12.72 5.35 6.06
N ILE A 25 -12.79 4.40 7.00
CA ILE A 25 -13.98 4.17 7.83
C ILE A 25 -14.30 5.42 8.66
N LEU A 26 -13.32 5.97 9.37
CA LEU A 26 -13.51 7.18 10.18
C LEU A 26 -13.90 8.39 9.35
N SER A 27 -13.31 8.57 8.17
CA SER A 27 -13.67 9.67 7.27
C SER A 27 -15.12 9.55 6.79
N LEU A 28 -15.60 8.33 6.51
CA LEU A 28 -16.97 8.08 6.08
C LEU A 28 -17.97 8.37 7.22
N PHE A 29 -17.64 7.95 8.46
CA PHE A 29 -18.45 8.27 9.64
C PHE A 29 -18.48 9.78 9.93
N ALA A 30 -17.33 10.46 9.86
CA ALA A 30 -17.27 11.91 10.09
C ALA A 30 -18.09 12.68 9.05
N PHE A 31 -18.03 12.27 7.77
CA PHE A 31 -18.85 12.86 6.71
C PHE A 31 -20.35 12.60 6.93
N GLY A 32 -20.73 11.37 7.26
CA GLY A 32 -22.11 11.02 7.57
C GLY A 32 -22.67 11.81 8.76
N PHE A 33 -21.89 11.96 9.82
CA PHE A 33 -22.24 12.76 10.99
C PHE A 33 -22.44 14.23 10.64
N TYR A 34 -21.51 14.85 9.90
CA TYR A 34 -21.63 16.23 9.44
C TYR A 34 -22.92 16.44 8.63
N ARG A 35 -23.20 15.54 7.67
CA ARG A 35 -24.41 15.61 6.84
C ARG A 35 -25.68 15.50 7.68
N SER A 36 -25.69 14.63 8.70
CA SER A 36 -26.82 14.45 9.61
C SER A 36 -27.09 15.71 10.43
N VAL A 37 -26.05 16.30 11.05
CA VAL A 37 -26.17 17.55 11.83
C VAL A 37 -26.66 18.70 10.97
N PHE A 38 -26.13 18.82 9.75
CA PHE A 38 -26.57 19.83 8.78
C PHE A 38 -28.06 19.67 8.46
N HIS A 39 -28.48 18.47 8.07
CA HIS A 39 -29.88 18.20 7.72
C HIS A 39 -30.83 18.45 8.88
N ALA A 40 -30.48 18.00 10.10
CA ALA A 40 -31.31 18.21 11.28
C ALA A 40 -31.53 19.70 11.59
N HIS A 41 -30.49 20.52 11.44
CA HIS A 41 -30.60 21.96 11.65
C HIS A 41 -31.36 22.68 10.54
N VAL A 42 -31.22 22.28 9.27
CA VAL A 42 -32.02 22.86 8.18
C VAL A 42 -33.49 22.60 8.42
N VAL A 43 -33.88 21.37 8.80
CA VAL A 43 -35.28 21.06 9.14
C VAL A 43 -35.79 21.90 10.32
N ALA A 44 -34.96 22.12 11.34
CA ALA A 44 -35.33 22.98 12.48
C ALA A 44 -35.49 24.45 12.05
N LEU A 45 -34.60 24.95 11.18
CA LEU A 45 -34.65 26.29 10.64
C LEU A 45 -35.89 26.52 9.78
N ASP A 46 -36.22 25.55 8.91
CA ASP A 46 -37.41 25.58 8.06
C ASP A 46 -38.67 25.67 8.93
N SER A 47 -38.77 24.84 9.97
CA SER A 47 -39.90 24.88 10.91
C SER A 47 -40.03 26.22 11.64
N GLU A 48 -38.91 26.83 12.04
CA GLU A 48 -38.90 28.14 12.70
C GLU A 48 -39.34 29.25 11.74
N ILE A 49 -38.81 29.26 10.50
CA ILE A 49 -39.18 30.26 9.47
C ILE A 49 -40.65 30.10 9.07
N GLU A 50 -41.13 28.87 8.89
CA GLU A 50 -42.51 28.57 8.53
C GLU A 50 -43.51 29.03 9.62
N SER A 51 -43.21 28.78 10.90
CA SER A 51 -44.04 29.25 12.01
C SER A 51 -44.14 30.78 12.06
N VAL A 52 -43.03 31.47 11.85
CA VAL A 52 -42.99 32.94 11.81
C VAL A 52 -43.72 33.47 10.58
N ALA A 53 -43.48 32.88 9.41
CA ALA A 53 -44.09 33.30 8.15
C ALA A 53 -45.61 33.05 8.13
N GLY A 54 -46.08 31.91 8.65
CA GLY A 54 -47.51 31.59 8.79
C GLY A 54 -48.23 32.57 9.72
N THR A 55 -47.66 32.85 10.90
CA THR A 55 -48.24 33.83 11.84
C THR A 55 -48.34 35.23 11.21
N LEU A 56 -47.33 35.63 10.45
CA LEU A 56 -47.33 36.90 9.70
C LEU A 56 -48.37 36.88 8.58
N HIS A 57 -48.44 35.80 7.82
CA HIS A 57 -49.36 35.61 6.70
C HIS A 57 -50.82 35.79 7.17
N ASP A 58 -51.24 35.03 8.19
CA ASP A 58 -52.59 35.09 8.76
C ASP A 58 -52.93 36.49 9.29
N SER A 59 -51.96 37.14 9.97
CA SER A 59 -52.14 38.47 10.54
C SER A 59 -52.30 39.58 9.49
N ILE A 60 -51.69 39.39 8.31
CA ILE A 60 -51.68 40.37 7.22
C ILE A 60 -52.91 40.20 6.33
N GLU A 61 -53.28 38.98 5.94
CA GLU A 61 -54.44 38.73 5.07
C GLU A 61 -55.73 39.33 5.64
N LEU A 62 -55.89 39.33 6.97
CA LEU A 62 -57.01 39.97 7.67
C LEU A 62 -57.15 41.48 7.38
N LYS A 63 -56.12 42.12 6.83
CA LYS A 63 -56.05 43.57 6.56
C LYS A 63 -55.83 43.91 5.08
N LEU A 64 -55.99 42.97 4.16
CA LEU A 64 -55.84 43.20 2.71
C LEU A 64 -57.21 43.27 2.03
N GLN A 65 -57.51 44.41 1.39
CA GLN A 65 -58.75 44.64 0.64
C GLN A 65 -58.48 44.83 -0.87
N GLU A 66 -57.51 45.66 -1.26
CA GLU A 66 -57.17 45.93 -2.67
C GLU A 66 -55.92 45.14 -3.15
N PRO A 67 -56.00 44.36 -4.27
CA PRO A 67 -54.85 43.63 -4.84
C PRO A 67 -53.66 44.55 -5.15
N GLY A 68 -52.45 44.12 -4.81
CA GLY A 68 -51.20 44.83 -5.13
C GLY A 68 -51.02 46.19 -4.42
N ARG A 69 -51.93 46.59 -3.53
CA ARG A 69 -51.84 47.84 -2.76
C ARG A 69 -51.80 47.57 -1.27
N LEU A 70 -50.73 48.03 -0.63
CA LEU A 70 -50.57 47.95 0.82
C LEU A 70 -51.32 49.12 1.49
N GLU A 71 -52.36 48.80 2.26
CA GLU A 71 -53.20 49.79 2.93
C GLU A 71 -52.48 50.50 4.09
N PRO A 72 -52.86 51.76 4.41
CA PRO A 72 -52.23 52.53 5.49
C PRO A 72 -52.30 51.85 6.86
N LEU A 73 -53.31 50.99 7.09
CA LEU A 73 -53.49 50.25 8.34
C LEU A 73 -52.55 49.04 8.44
N ALA A 74 -52.27 48.37 7.31
CA ALA A 74 -51.26 47.32 7.21
C ALA A 74 -49.84 47.89 7.35
N LEU A 75 -49.59 49.09 6.81
CA LEU A 75 -48.33 49.81 7.03
C LEU A 75 -48.05 50.14 8.50
N LYS A 76 -49.07 50.34 9.34
CA LYS A 76 -48.90 50.61 10.78
C LYS A 76 -48.42 49.40 11.59
N LEU A 77 -48.64 48.17 11.10
CA LEU A 77 -48.13 46.94 11.74
C LEU A 77 -46.61 46.84 11.69
N PHE A 78 -46.01 47.45 10.67
CA PHE A 78 -44.58 47.46 10.45
C PHE A 78 -44.10 48.90 10.56
N SER A 79 -43.87 49.36 11.79
CA SER A 79 -43.41 50.74 12.06
C SER A 79 -42.06 51.10 11.42
N ASN A 80 -41.44 50.15 10.72
CA ASN A 80 -40.17 50.28 9.99
C ASN A 80 -40.33 50.05 8.47
N ILE A 81 -41.55 50.10 7.89
CA ILE A 81 -41.69 50.17 6.42
C ILE A 81 -41.25 51.57 6.01
N ASP A 82 -39.99 51.69 5.60
CA ASP A 82 -39.59 52.82 4.78
C ASP A 82 -40.29 52.68 3.43
N LYS A 83 -41.19 53.63 3.12
CA LYS A 83 -41.81 53.74 1.80
C LYS A 83 -40.73 54.15 0.79
N CYS A 84 -39.87 53.24 0.36
CA CYS A 84 -39.02 53.47 -0.81
C CYS A 84 -39.90 53.31 -2.06
N ARG A 85 -40.73 54.33 -2.34
CA ARG A 85 -41.46 54.47 -3.59
C ARG A 85 -40.49 55.02 -4.64
N VAL A 86 -40.45 54.34 -5.78
CA VAL A 86 -39.68 54.63 -7.00
C VAL A 86 -39.59 56.14 -7.28
N GLU A 87 -38.48 56.77 -6.87
CA GLU A 87 -37.76 57.86 -7.57
C GLU A 87 -36.50 58.25 -6.76
N ASN A 88 -35.35 57.73 -7.18
CA ASN A 88 -34.02 58.32 -7.03
C ASN A 88 -33.57 58.93 -5.67
N SER A 89 -33.80 58.24 -4.55
CA SER A 89 -33.14 58.59 -3.28
C SER A 89 -32.62 57.36 -2.53
N LYS A 90 -31.33 57.38 -2.17
CA LYS A 90 -30.66 56.37 -1.34
C LYS A 90 -31.40 56.20 -0.01
N CYS A 91 -31.95 55.01 0.25
CA CYS A 91 -32.61 54.70 1.52
C CYS A 91 -31.54 54.66 2.63
N ILE A 92 -31.53 55.65 3.53
CA ILE A 92 -30.63 55.69 4.70
C ILE A 92 -31.34 54.97 5.85
N GLN A 93 -30.77 53.84 6.27
CA GLN A 93 -31.23 53.03 7.40
C GLN A 93 -31.13 53.83 8.71
N LYS A 94 -32.22 53.98 9.46
CA LYS A 94 -32.18 54.41 10.88
C LYS A 94 -32.36 53.21 11.79
N GLN A 95 -31.44 53.04 12.75
CA GLN A 95 -31.51 51.98 13.77
C GLN A 95 -32.82 52.08 14.60
N PRO A 96 -33.42 50.95 14.99
CA PRO A 96 -34.72 50.92 15.66
C PRO A 96 -34.68 51.41 17.11
N HIS A 97 -35.66 52.22 17.52
CA HIS A 97 -35.91 52.58 18.93
C HIS A 97 -36.62 51.43 19.68
N PRO A 98 -36.35 51.23 20.99
CA PRO A 98 -36.60 49.94 21.67
C PRO A 98 -38.03 49.74 22.24
N LYS A 99 -39.03 50.58 21.90
CA LYS A 99 -40.24 50.72 22.74
C LYS A 99 -41.61 50.50 22.09
N ARG A 100 -41.74 49.62 21.08
CA ARG A 100 -43.09 49.19 20.61
C ARG A 100 -43.16 47.69 20.31
N HIS A 101 -43.79 46.95 21.23
CA HIS A 101 -44.06 45.50 21.15
C HIS A 101 -45.40 45.21 20.49
N LEU A 102 -45.53 45.36 19.16
CA LEU A 102 -46.71 44.83 18.45
C LEU A 102 -46.39 43.67 17.49
N LEU A 103 -45.12 43.45 17.15
CA LEU A 103 -44.60 42.20 16.56
C LEU A 103 -43.13 42.02 16.98
N GLY A 104 -42.91 41.49 18.18
CA GLY A 104 -41.57 41.30 18.77
C GLY A 104 -40.65 40.33 18.02
N ILE A 105 -41.18 39.62 17.01
CA ILE A 105 -40.45 38.62 16.22
C ILE A 105 -39.65 39.27 15.09
N VAL A 106 -40.21 40.30 14.43
CA VAL A 106 -39.56 41.04 13.32
C VAL A 106 -38.50 42.03 13.85
N THR A 107 -38.54 42.34 15.15
CA THR A 107 -37.51 43.15 15.83
C THR A 107 -36.26 42.37 16.24
N LYS A 108 -36.27 41.03 16.17
CA LYS A 108 -35.01 40.26 16.25
C LYS A 108 -34.25 40.53 14.95
N SER A 109 -32.99 40.91 15.06
CA SER A 109 -32.07 41.36 14.01
C SER A 109 -31.79 40.34 12.89
N SER A 110 -32.56 39.26 12.80
CA SER A 110 -32.30 38.10 11.96
C SER A 110 -33.28 37.91 10.80
N TYR A 111 -34.46 38.53 10.81
CA TYR A 111 -35.50 38.33 9.79
C TYR A 111 -35.71 39.55 8.89
N TYR A 112 -35.96 39.30 7.60
CA TYR A 112 -36.45 40.28 6.64
C TYR A 112 -37.71 39.77 5.95
N ILE A 113 -38.54 40.71 5.50
CA ILE A 113 -39.80 40.43 4.81
C ILE A 113 -39.84 41.25 3.52
N ARG A 114 -40.39 40.67 2.45
CA ARG A 114 -40.60 41.31 1.15
C ARG A 114 -42.03 41.06 0.67
N PHE A 115 -42.63 42.06 0.06
CA PHE A 115 -43.95 41.96 -0.56
C PHE A 115 -43.81 42.21 -2.05
N PHE A 116 -44.40 41.33 -2.86
CA PHE A 116 -44.44 41.43 -4.31
C PHE A 116 -45.88 41.47 -4.79
N ASP A 117 -46.14 42.20 -5.88
CA ASP A 117 -47.43 42.13 -6.56
C ASP A 117 -47.56 40.82 -7.38
N THR A 118 -48.72 40.62 -7.99
CA THR A 118 -48.99 39.45 -8.85
C THR A 118 -48.12 39.42 -10.11
N SER A 119 -47.45 40.54 -10.48
CA SER A 119 -46.48 40.61 -11.58
C SER A 119 -45.05 40.30 -11.15
N GLY A 120 -44.80 40.08 -9.85
CA GLY A 120 -43.48 39.84 -9.30
C GLY A 120 -42.65 41.11 -9.06
N LYS A 121 -43.28 42.29 -9.02
CA LYS A 121 -42.61 43.56 -8.69
C LYS A 121 -42.62 43.80 -7.18
N LEU A 122 -41.46 44.17 -6.63
CA LEU A 122 -41.32 44.46 -5.20
C LEU A 122 -42.14 45.72 -4.82
N ILE A 123 -43.12 45.53 -3.93
CA ILE A 123 -44.00 46.58 -3.41
C ILE A 123 -43.40 47.23 -2.15
N ALA A 124 -42.91 46.40 -1.22
CA ALA A 124 -42.41 46.85 0.07
C ALA A 124 -41.46 45.83 0.71
N ASN A 125 -40.64 46.28 1.65
CA ASN A 125 -39.82 45.44 2.51
C ASN A 125 -39.96 45.85 3.99
N ALA A 126 -39.65 44.94 4.90
CA ALA A 126 -39.68 45.18 6.35
C ALA A 126 -38.63 44.33 7.08
N GLY A 127 -38.32 44.69 8.32
CA GLY A 127 -37.29 44.01 9.13
C GLY A 127 -35.87 44.47 8.79
N TYR A 128 -34.87 43.63 9.12
CA TYR A 128 -33.46 43.91 8.81
C TYR A 128 -33.15 43.47 7.37
N TYR A 129 -33.53 44.31 6.39
CA TYR A 129 -33.35 44.00 4.97
C TYR A 129 -31.86 44.10 4.57
N PRO A 130 -31.23 43.01 4.10
CA PRO A 130 -29.81 43.03 3.73
C PRO A 130 -29.55 43.78 2.42
N GLU A 131 -28.52 44.62 2.41
CA GLU A 131 -28.09 45.32 1.20
C GLU A 131 -27.57 44.36 0.12
N GLY A 132 -28.04 44.56 -1.12
CA GLY A 132 -27.55 43.84 -2.30
C GLY A 132 -28.00 42.38 -2.39
N LEU A 133 -29.15 42.02 -1.83
CA LEU A 133 -29.85 40.80 -2.21
C LEU A 133 -30.52 40.97 -3.59
N PRO A 134 -30.68 39.91 -4.40
CA PRO A 134 -31.40 39.99 -5.66
C PRO A 134 -32.86 40.43 -5.46
N ASP A 135 -33.33 41.38 -6.26
CA ASP A 135 -34.73 41.82 -6.31
C ASP A 135 -35.59 41.00 -7.28
N VAL A 136 -35.00 39.97 -7.91
CA VAL A 136 -35.70 39.08 -8.85
C VAL A 136 -36.65 38.17 -8.06
N PHE A 137 -37.95 38.28 -8.37
CA PHE A 137 -38.95 37.38 -7.81
C PHE A 137 -38.77 35.95 -8.34
N ASN A 138 -38.82 34.98 -7.43
CA ASN A 138 -38.78 33.56 -7.74
C ASN A 138 -39.91 32.86 -6.96
N PRO A 139 -40.80 32.12 -7.63
CA PRO A 139 -41.99 31.54 -6.99
C PRO A 139 -41.72 30.26 -6.19
N LYS A 140 -40.48 29.75 -6.13
CA LYS A 140 -40.17 28.55 -5.33
C LYS A 140 -40.48 28.78 -3.84
N THR A 141 -41.11 27.81 -3.20
CA THR A 141 -41.50 27.87 -1.77
C THR A 141 -40.28 28.10 -0.89
N TRP A 142 -39.21 27.33 -1.04
CA TRP A 142 -37.98 27.45 -0.26
C TRP A 142 -36.78 27.79 -1.14
N GLN A 143 -35.95 28.75 -0.69
CA GLN A 143 -34.82 29.25 -1.46
C GLN A 143 -33.63 29.64 -0.58
N PHE A 144 -32.43 29.34 -1.07
CA PHE A 144 -31.19 29.89 -0.55
C PHE A 144 -30.76 31.08 -1.42
N LEU A 145 -30.53 32.22 -0.79
CA LEU A 145 -30.10 33.45 -1.45
C LEU A 145 -28.73 33.88 -0.91
N LYS A 146 -27.95 34.56 -1.75
CA LYS A 146 -26.70 35.20 -1.35
C LYS A 146 -26.81 36.69 -1.59
N ASN A 147 -26.37 37.49 -0.63
CA ASN A 147 -26.20 38.93 -0.86
C ASN A 147 -24.90 39.23 -1.61
N SER A 148 -24.72 40.49 -2.01
CA SER A 148 -23.50 41.00 -2.65
C SER A 148 -22.20 40.78 -1.84
N ARG A 149 -22.31 40.59 -0.52
CA ARG A 149 -21.20 40.30 0.39
C ARG A 149 -20.91 38.79 0.55
N GLY A 150 -21.72 37.92 -0.08
CA GLY A 150 -21.59 36.47 -0.01
C GLY A 150 -22.30 35.81 1.18
N ASN A 151 -23.00 36.57 2.02
CA ASN A 151 -23.75 36.02 3.16
C ASN A 151 -24.99 35.27 2.63
N GLU A 152 -25.20 34.07 3.18
CA GLU A 152 -26.29 33.19 2.81
C GLU A 152 -27.55 33.49 3.64
N TYR A 153 -28.70 33.39 2.99
CA TYR A 153 -30.02 33.57 3.58
C TYR A 153 -30.92 32.42 3.17
N HIS A 154 -31.79 31.99 4.09
CA HIS A 154 -32.84 31.03 3.79
C HIS A 154 -34.19 31.74 3.79
N GLN A 155 -35.02 31.49 2.79
CA GLN A 155 -36.25 32.24 2.54
C GLN A 155 -37.42 31.31 2.18
N ILE A 156 -38.60 31.61 2.73
CA ILE A 156 -39.88 31.04 2.32
C ILE A 156 -40.70 32.05 1.51
N THR A 157 -41.43 31.58 0.50
CA THR A 157 -42.40 32.35 -0.29
C THR A 157 -43.81 31.83 -0.03
N LEU A 158 -44.74 32.72 0.35
CA LEU A 158 -46.16 32.46 0.56
C LEU A 158 -46.99 33.38 -0.35
N SER A 159 -48.05 32.86 -0.97
CA SER A 159 -49.04 33.67 -1.69
C SER A 159 -49.97 34.35 -0.70
N LEU A 160 -50.32 35.62 -0.92
CA LEU A 160 -51.28 36.37 -0.13
C LEU A 160 -52.59 36.56 -0.91
N HIS A 161 -53.71 36.49 -0.22
CA HIS A 161 -55.04 36.73 -0.75
C HIS A 161 -55.76 37.85 0.01
N THR A 162 -56.74 38.47 -0.64
CA THR A 162 -57.67 39.39 0.01
C THR A 162 -58.72 38.63 0.81
N GLN A 163 -59.47 39.33 1.68
CA GLN A 163 -60.61 38.74 2.40
C GLN A 163 -61.66 38.08 1.47
N ASN A 164 -61.70 38.47 0.21
CA ASN A 164 -62.59 37.93 -0.82
C ASN A 164 -61.92 36.81 -1.66
N TYR A 165 -60.81 36.23 -1.18
CA TYR A 165 -60.05 35.16 -1.85
C TYR A 165 -59.51 35.56 -3.22
N GLN A 166 -59.24 36.84 -3.46
CA GLN A 166 -58.55 37.27 -4.69
C GLN A 166 -57.04 37.32 -4.46
N ASP A 167 -56.25 36.91 -5.45
CA ASP A 167 -54.79 36.97 -5.41
C ASP A 167 -54.32 38.41 -5.18
N TRP A 168 -53.66 38.64 -4.05
CA TRP A 168 -53.11 39.95 -3.70
C TRP A 168 -51.66 40.10 -4.17
N GLY A 169 -50.87 39.03 -4.05
CA GLY A 169 -49.46 39.01 -4.37
C GLY A 169 -48.69 37.95 -3.57
N TYR A 170 -47.41 38.17 -3.32
CA TYR A 170 -46.56 37.24 -2.58
C TYR A 170 -45.86 37.91 -1.40
N MET A 171 -45.75 37.18 -0.29
CA MET A 171 -44.92 37.53 0.85
C MET A 171 -43.73 36.57 0.90
N GLN A 172 -42.53 37.14 1.01
CA GLN A 172 -41.32 36.37 1.27
C GLN A 172 -40.77 36.72 2.64
N VAL A 173 -40.45 35.70 3.43
CA VAL A 173 -39.83 35.85 4.75
C VAL A 173 -38.51 35.10 4.74
N GLY A 174 -37.42 35.77 5.10
CA GLY A 174 -36.10 35.16 5.11
C GLY A 174 -35.27 35.51 6.33
N ARG A 175 -34.29 34.64 6.61
CA ARG A 175 -33.35 34.76 7.74
C ARG A 175 -31.90 34.62 7.29
N SER A 176 -30.99 35.32 7.95
CA SER A 176 -29.54 35.12 7.77
C SER A 176 -29.09 33.74 8.26
N LEU A 177 -28.24 33.06 7.49
CA LEU A 177 -27.57 31.81 7.85
C LEU A 177 -26.20 32.05 8.49
N GLU A 178 -25.81 33.28 8.79
CA GLU A 178 -24.48 33.62 9.31
C GLU A 178 -24.19 32.96 10.67
N GLU A 179 -25.14 33.02 11.62
CA GLU A 179 -25.04 32.32 12.90
C GLU A 179 -24.95 30.79 12.71
N PHE A 180 -25.69 30.27 11.74
CA PHE A 180 -25.72 28.85 11.41
C PHE A 180 -24.41 28.37 10.79
N ASN A 181 -23.86 29.14 9.85
CA ASN A 181 -22.59 28.84 9.19
C ASN A 181 -21.44 28.89 10.20
N HIS A 182 -21.42 29.85 11.13
CA HIS A 182 -20.44 29.88 12.22
C HIS A 182 -20.49 28.63 13.12
N TYR A 183 -21.69 28.13 13.41
CA TYR A 183 -21.87 26.88 14.14
C TYR A 183 -21.33 25.67 13.36
N LEU A 184 -21.68 25.55 12.07
CA LEU A 184 -21.18 24.47 11.21
C LEU A 184 -19.66 24.50 11.03
N ASP A 185 -19.07 25.68 10.92
CA ASP A 185 -17.61 25.84 10.83
C ASP A 185 -16.92 25.33 12.09
N SER A 186 -17.49 25.60 13.26
CA SER A 186 -17.00 25.08 14.54
C SER A 186 -17.09 23.54 14.59
N VAL A 187 -18.22 22.97 14.17
CA VAL A 187 -18.40 21.50 14.07
C VAL A 187 -17.40 20.88 13.10
N LYS A 188 -17.20 21.49 11.92
CA LYS A 188 -16.24 21.04 10.90
C LYS A 188 -14.81 21.04 11.45
N LEU A 189 -14.41 22.09 12.16
CA LEU A 189 -13.10 22.20 12.76
C LEU A 189 -12.88 21.11 13.83
N ILE A 190 -13.87 20.85 14.70
CA ILE A 190 -13.82 19.78 15.69
C ILE A 190 -13.69 18.40 15.01
N LEU A 191 -14.46 18.15 13.94
CA LEU A 191 -14.38 16.89 13.20
C LEU A 191 -13.02 16.69 12.54
N ILE A 192 -12.43 17.72 11.94
CA ILE A 192 -11.10 17.64 11.31
C ILE A 192 -10.02 17.37 12.35
N LEU A 193 -10.01 18.12 13.46
CA LEU A 193 -9.04 17.92 14.54
C LEU A 193 -9.20 16.53 15.18
N GLY A 194 -10.44 16.10 15.42
CA GLY A 194 -10.76 14.77 15.95
C GLY A 194 -10.29 13.66 15.02
N LEU A 195 -10.49 13.80 13.70
CA LEU A 195 -10.03 12.84 12.71
C LEU A 195 -8.50 12.74 12.68
N LEU A 196 -7.79 13.86 12.71
CA LEU A 196 -6.32 13.88 12.74
C LEU A 196 -5.78 13.23 14.02
N MET A 197 -6.37 13.54 15.18
CA MET A 197 -6.00 12.94 16.45
C MET A 197 -6.23 11.42 16.46
N ALA A 198 -7.41 10.98 15.99
CA ALA A 198 -7.75 9.56 15.87
C ALA A 198 -6.81 8.83 14.91
N MET A 199 -6.49 9.43 13.75
CA MET A 199 -5.51 8.88 12.81
C MET A 199 -4.12 8.72 13.45
N GLY A 200 -3.65 9.70 14.22
CA GLY A 200 -2.39 9.60 14.94
C GLY A 200 -2.37 8.44 15.94
N MET A 201 -3.43 8.29 16.73
CA MET A 201 -3.58 7.17 17.68
C MET A 201 -3.63 5.81 16.96
N ILE A 202 -4.38 5.71 15.87
CA ILE A 202 -4.48 4.48 15.08
C ILE A 202 -3.14 4.12 14.45
N ALA A 203 -2.40 5.08 13.91
CA ALA A 203 -1.09 4.83 13.34
C ALA A 203 -0.10 4.31 14.40
N GLY A 204 -0.10 4.93 15.59
CA GLY A 204 0.71 4.48 16.72
C GLY A 204 0.33 3.07 17.20
N ALA A 205 -0.96 2.82 17.41
CA ALA A 205 -1.46 1.51 17.84
C ALA A 205 -1.20 0.43 16.78
N SER A 206 -1.41 0.73 15.50
CA SER A 206 -1.13 -0.20 14.38
C SER A 206 0.35 -0.56 14.31
N TRP A 207 1.23 0.42 14.51
CA TRP A 207 2.67 0.19 14.55
C TRP A 207 3.11 -0.70 15.72
N TRP A 208 2.52 -0.50 16.89
CA TRP A 208 2.74 -1.33 18.08
C TRP A 208 2.25 -2.76 17.82
N LEU A 209 0.98 -2.92 17.46
CA LEU A 209 0.31 -4.22 17.35
C LEU A 209 0.94 -5.08 16.23
N SER A 210 1.33 -4.46 15.12
CA SER A 210 2.12 -5.13 14.08
C SER A 210 3.48 -5.63 14.60
N GLY A 211 4.10 -4.91 15.54
CA GLY A 211 5.31 -5.35 16.21
C GLY A 211 5.09 -6.61 17.06
N LEU A 212 4.04 -6.61 17.87
CA LEU A 212 3.65 -7.75 18.71
C LEU A 212 3.32 -9.00 17.87
N ALA A 213 2.54 -8.85 16.81
CA ALA A 213 2.16 -9.95 15.93
C ALA A 213 3.37 -10.59 15.22
N MET A 214 4.42 -9.81 14.95
CA MET A 214 5.59 -10.28 14.20
C MET A 214 6.64 -10.96 15.09
N GLN A 215 6.66 -10.66 16.38
CA GLN A 215 7.61 -11.22 17.34
C GLN A 215 7.57 -12.77 17.43
N PRO A 216 6.41 -13.44 17.59
CA PRO A 216 6.37 -14.90 17.68
C PRO A 216 6.77 -15.58 16.37
N ILE A 217 6.38 -15.00 15.22
CA ILE A 217 6.76 -15.52 13.89
C ILE A 217 8.27 -15.48 13.72
N TYR A 218 8.90 -14.36 14.11
CA TYR A 218 10.35 -14.22 14.03
C TYR A 218 11.09 -15.19 14.97
N GLN A 219 10.57 -15.41 16.17
CA GLN A 219 11.13 -16.38 17.12
C GLN A 219 11.03 -17.81 16.58
N SER A 220 9.86 -18.21 16.07
CA SER A 220 9.65 -19.52 15.45
C SER A 220 10.58 -19.74 14.26
N TYR A 221 10.70 -18.74 13.38
CA TYR A 221 11.63 -18.79 12.25
C TYR A 221 13.08 -18.99 12.70
N ARG A 222 13.53 -18.24 13.71
CA ARG A 222 14.87 -18.42 14.29
C ARG A 222 15.05 -19.82 14.89
N GLN A 223 14.09 -20.30 15.66
CA GLN A 223 14.15 -21.64 16.28
C GLN A 223 14.27 -22.74 15.23
N ILE A 224 13.50 -22.67 14.14
CA ILE A 224 13.61 -23.60 13.01
C ILE A 224 15.02 -23.59 12.42
N GLN A 225 15.63 -22.41 12.27
CA GLN A 225 17.01 -22.30 11.80
C GLN A 225 18.03 -22.88 12.79
N GLN A 226 17.88 -22.66 14.10
CA GLN A 226 18.79 -23.24 15.11
C GLN A 226 18.66 -24.77 15.12
N PHE A 227 17.42 -25.26 15.18
CA PHE A 227 17.11 -26.68 15.18
C PHE A 227 17.69 -27.39 13.95
N THR A 228 17.54 -26.79 12.76
CA THR A 228 18.12 -27.35 11.53
C THR A 228 19.65 -27.46 11.64
N ALA A 229 20.29 -26.45 12.24
CA ALA A 229 21.74 -26.48 12.43
C ALA A 229 22.18 -27.52 13.45
N ASP A 230 21.45 -27.65 14.56
CA ASP A 230 21.78 -28.57 15.64
C ASP A 230 21.56 -30.03 15.19
N VAL A 231 20.43 -30.34 14.55
CA VAL A 231 20.14 -31.67 13.98
C VAL A 231 21.22 -32.09 12.99
N ALA A 232 21.69 -31.18 12.15
CA ALA A 232 22.67 -31.53 11.15
C ALA A 232 24.08 -31.75 11.73
N HIS A 233 24.42 -31.12 12.87
CA HIS A 233 25.62 -31.47 13.63
C HIS A 233 25.52 -32.86 14.25
N GLU A 234 24.37 -33.20 14.86
CA GLU A 234 24.11 -34.51 15.44
C GLU A 234 24.06 -35.64 14.40
N LEU A 235 23.65 -35.35 13.15
CA LEU A 235 23.63 -36.34 12.05
C LEU A 235 25.01 -36.59 11.43
N ARG A 236 25.95 -35.64 11.49
CA ARG A 236 27.28 -35.80 10.87
C ARG A 236 28.08 -36.94 11.49
N THR A 237 28.05 -37.04 12.82
CA THR A 237 28.80 -38.04 13.60
C THR A 237 28.37 -39.49 13.29
N PRO A 238 27.07 -39.87 13.33
CA PRO A 238 26.66 -41.23 13.00
C PRO A 238 26.86 -41.56 11.52
N LEU A 239 26.73 -40.59 10.61
CA LEU A 239 27.03 -40.80 9.19
C LEU A 239 28.52 -41.12 8.96
N ALA A 240 29.43 -40.35 9.59
CA ALA A 240 30.86 -40.61 9.51
C ALA A 240 31.22 -41.99 10.07
N ALA A 241 30.63 -42.38 11.20
CA ALA A 241 30.81 -43.72 11.77
C ALA A 241 30.34 -44.83 10.83
N THR A 242 29.21 -44.63 10.14
CA THR A 242 28.67 -45.62 9.19
C THR A 242 29.52 -45.71 7.92
N ILE A 243 30.12 -44.61 7.46
CA ILE A 243 31.08 -44.63 6.36
C ILE A 243 32.30 -45.46 6.77
N ALA A 244 32.87 -45.19 7.94
CA ALA A 244 34.04 -45.90 8.44
C ALA A 244 33.80 -47.42 8.61
N THR A 245 32.62 -47.82 9.08
CA THR A 245 32.28 -49.25 9.19
C THR A 245 32.11 -49.92 7.84
N VAL A 246 31.50 -49.25 6.87
CA VAL A 246 31.34 -49.77 5.51
C VAL A 246 32.69 -49.88 4.79
N GLU A 247 33.56 -48.87 4.93
CA GLU A 247 34.93 -48.89 4.38
C GLU A 247 35.76 -50.02 4.98
N SER A 248 35.70 -50.18 6.31
CA SER A 248 36.36 -51.30 7.01
C SER A 248 35.83 -52.65 6.53
N ALA A 249 34.52 -52.79 6.37
CA ALA A 249 33.91 -54.00 5.85
C ALA A 249 34.41 -54.30 4.43
N LEU A 250 34.43 -53.32 3.52
CA LEU A 250 34.87 -53.47 2.12
C LEU A 250 36.35 -53.89 1.95
N LEU A 251 37.19 -53.64 2.96
CA LEU A 251 38.60 -54.04 2.99
C LEU A 251 38.81 -55.50 3.44
N MET A 252 37.77 -56.18 3.95
CA MET A 252 37.86 -57.57 4.35
C MET A 252 38.00 -58.50 3.13
N SER A 253 38.85 -59.53 3.23
CA SER A 253 39.20 -60.42 2.12
C SER A 253 38.17 -61.53 1.80
N LYS A 254 37.09 -61.63 2.58
CA LYS A 254 36.11 -62.75 2.54
C LYS A 254 34.67 -62.33 2.19
N ILE A 255 34.52 -61.26 1.42
CA ILE A 255 33.20 -60.74 1.02
C ILE A 255 32.88 -61.26 -0.38
N ASP A 256 31.67 -61.80 -0.57
CA ASP A 256 31.14 -62.12 -1.89
C ASP A 256 30.79 -60.84 -2.68
N GLU A 257 30.69 -60.95 -4.02
CA GLU A 257 30.44 -59.78 -4.89
C GLU A 257 29.08 -59.12 -4.61
N GLU A 258 28.06 -59.89 -4.23
CA GLU A 258 26.73 -59.33 -3.94
C GLU A 258 26.77 -58.45 -2.67
N THR A 259 27.43 -58.94 -1.60
CA THR A 259 27.66 -58.14 -0.40
C THR A 259 28.55 -56.92 -0.67
N ARG A 260 29.55 -57.02 -1.56
CA ARG A 260 30.38 -55.88 -1.97
C ARG A 260 29.55 -54.80 -2.66
N ASP A 261 28.68 -55.17 -3.59
CA ASP A 261 27.78 -54.24 -4.28
C ASP A 261 26.78 -53.56 -3.32
N ILE A 262 26.26 -54.31 -2.34
CA ILE A 262 25.39 -53.76 -1.28
C ILE A 262 26.16 -52.73 -0.44
N LEU A 263 27.38 -53.07 0.02
CA LEU A 263 28.20 -52.17 0.82
C LEU A 263 28.60 -50.91 0.06
N GLN A 264 29.00 -51.02 -1.21
CA GLN A 264 29.26 -49.85 -2.06
C GLN A 264 28.02 -48.99 -2.25
N THR A 265 26.84 -49.61 -2.36
CA THR A 265 25.57 -48.88 -2.43
C THR A 265 25.30 -48.11 -1.13
N ILE A 266 25.49 -48.74 0.03
CA ILE A 266 25.35 -48.08 1.34
C ILE A 266 26.35 -46.94 1.48
N GLN A 267 27.61 -47.14 1.06
CA GLN A 267 28.64 -46.09 1.09
C GLN A 267 28.21 -44.87 0.26
N ARG A 268 27.76 -45.09 -0.98
CA ARG A 268 27.26 -44.03 -1.87
C ARG A 268 26.07 -43.28 -1.26
N GLN A 269 25.11 -43.99 -0.65
CA GLN A 269 23.95 -43.34 -0.01
C GLN A 269 24.36 -42.54 1.24
N ASN A 270 25.30 -43.01 2.05
CA ASN A 270 25.81 -42.28 3.20
C ASN A 270 26.60 -41.03 2.81
N GLN A 271 27.43 -41.10 1.77
CA GLN A 271 28.12 -39.94 1.22
C GLN A 271 27.13 -38.89 0.71
N ARG A 272 26.05 -39.34 0.04
CA ARG A 272 24.96 -38.46 -0.38
C ARG A 272 24.25 -37.80 0.79
N LEU A 273 23.93 -38.55 1.85
CA LEU A 273 23.33 -38.01 3.08
C LEU A 273 24.26 -36.99 3.76
N THR A 274 25.55 -37.30 3.84
CA THR A 274 26.55 -36.39 4.41
C THR A 274 26.59 -35.07 3.64
N THR A 275 26.58 -35.15 2.31
CA THR A 275 26.57 -33.96 1.44
C THR A 275 25.29 -33.13 1.67
N LEU A 276 24.12 -33.76 1.73
CA LEU A 276 22.84 -33.12 2.03
C LEU A 276 22.86 -32.38 3.38
N VAL A 277 23.38 -33.02 4.41
CA VAL A 277 23.49 -32.44 5.76
C VAL A 277 24.43 -31.24 5.77
N VAL A 278 25.57 -31.33 5.10
CA VAL A 278 26.55 -30.24 4.97
C VAL A 278 25.98 -29.05 4.18
N ASP A 279 25.32 -29.33 3.06
CA ASP A 279 24.63 -28.33 2.24
C ASP A 279 23.55 -27.58 3.03
N MET A 280 22.73 -28.33 3.79
CA MET A 280 21.67 -27.76 4.61
C MET A 280 22.23 -26.90 5.77
N LEU A 281 23.33 -27.33 6.40
CA LEU A 281 24.04 -26.55 7.41
C LEU A 281 24.57 -25.24 6.85
N MET A 282 25.17 -25.28 5.66
CA MET A 282 25.70 -24.09 5.02
C MET A 282 24.59 -23.09 4.73
N LEU A 283 23.46 -23.55 4.18
CA LEU A 283 22.28 -22.71 3.96
C LEU A 283 21.76 -22.10 5.28
N ALA A 284 21.63 -22.89 6.34
CA ALA A 284 21.19 -22.39 7.64
C ALA A 284 22.16 -21.35 8.24
N ARG A 285 23.47 -21.48 7.98
CA ARG A 285 24.49 -20.50 8.40
C ARG A 285 24.42 -19.21 7.58
N LEU A 286 24.31 -19.32 6.25
CA LEU A 286 24.16 -18.17 5.35
C LEU A 286 22.86 -17.38 5.61
N ASP A 287 21.79 -18.05 6.02
CA ASP A 287 20.52 -17.40 6.38
C ASP A 287 20.57 -16.63 7.71
N ARG A 288 21.37 -17.10 8.68
CA ARG A 288 21.28 -16.66 10.09
C ARG A 288 21.77 -15.23 10.33
N GLN A 289 22.64 -14.75 9.46
CA GLN A 289 23.08 -13.37 9.29
C GLN A 289 24.07 -13.40 8.14
N ALA A 290 24.25 -12.28 7.44
CA ALA A 290 25.53 -11.98 6.81
C ALA A 290 26.58 -12.05 7.92
N GLN A 291 27.10 -13.25 8.22
CA GLN A 291 28.33 -13.40 8.99
C GLN A 291 29.27 -12.38 8.38
N LYS A 292 29.97 -11.60 9.22
CA LYS A 292 31.07 -10.76 8.74
C LYS A 292 31.86 -11.64 7.77
N LEU A 293 31.71 -11.39 6.48
CA LEU A 293 32.46 -12.15 5.50
C LEU A 293 33.90 -11.99 5.96
N GLN A 294 34.64 -13.09 6.01
CA GLN A 294 36.08 -12.93 6.01
C GLN A 294 36.36 -12.25 4.69
N HIS A 295 36.71 -10.97 4.75
CA HIS A 295 36.94 -10.14 3.59
C HIS A 295 38.41 -10.33 3.25
N GLU A 296 38.68 -11.26 2.35
CA GLU A 296 39.97 -11.43 1.72
C GLU A 296 39.90 -11.00 0.26
N VAL A 297 41.06 -10.75 -0.33
CA VAL A 297 41.17 -10.45 -1.77
C VAL A 297 41.10 -11.78 -2.49
N CYS A 298 40.03 -12.01 -3.25
CA CYS A 298 39.80 -13.23 -4.02
C CYS A 298 40.06 -12.96 -5.50
N CYS A 299 41.00 -13.70 -6.09
CA CYS A 299 41.27 -13.68 -7.53
C CYS A 299 40.27 -14.60 -8.24
N LEU A 300 39.36 -14.03 -9.04
CA LEU A 300 38.33 -14.81 -9.74
C LEU A 300 38.92 -15.63 -10.90
N ASP A 301 40.03 -15.19 -11.49
CA ASP A 301 40.74 -15.90 -12.55
C ASP A 301 41.29 -17.24 -12.04
N ASP A 302 41.86 -17.25 -10.84
CA ASP A 302 42.39 -18.45 -10.19
C ASP A 302 41.24 -19.41 -9.88
N ILE A 303 40.16 -18.93 -9.26
CA ILE A 303 38.97 -19.73 -8.96
C ILE A 303 38.39 -20.39 -10.22
N VAL A 304 38.26 -19.63 -11.31
CA VAL A 304 37.72 -20.19 -12.57
C VAL A 304 38.68 -21.19 -13.18
N SER A 305 39.99 -20.92 -13.17
CA SER A 305 41.00 -21.84 -13.70
C SER A 305 41.02 -23.17 -12.93
N ASP A 306 41.07 -23.10 -11.60
CA ASP A 306 41.09 -24.28 -10.72
C ASP A 306 39.85 -25.15 -10.91
N LEU A 307 38.67 -24.54 -11.02
CA LEU A 307 37.41 -25.27 -11.23
C LEU A 307 37.35 -25.96 -12.59
N ILE A 308 37.95 -25.38 -13.62
CA ILE A 308 37.98 -25.98 -14.96
C ILE A 308 38.85 -27.24 -14.94
N GLU A 309 40.00 -27.19 -14.27
CA GLU A 309 40.88 -28.34 -14.07
C GLU A 309 40.19 -29.42 -13.22
N GLU A 310 39.59 -29.05 -12.09
CA GLU A 310 38.90 -29.99 -11.20
C GLU A 310 37.77 -30.75 -11.91
N PHE A 311 36.95 -30.05 -12.69
CA PHE A 311 35.77 -30.64 -13.34
C PHE A 311 36.03 -31.22 -14.74
N GLU A 312 37.26 -31.19 -15.24
CA GLU A 312 37.62 -31.76 -16.55
C GLU A 312 37.30 -33.26 -16.63
N ALA A 313 37.69 -34.02 -15.59
CA ALA A 313 37.45 -35.45 -15.52
C ALA A 313 35.94 -35.78 -15.48
N MET A 314 35.16 -34.99 -14.73
CA MET A 314 33.71 -35.14 -14.65
C MET A 314 33.04 -34.85 -15.99
N ALA A 315 33.44 -33.76 -16.66
CA ALA A 315 32.92 -33.39 -17.97
C ALA A 315 33.26 -34.46 -19.03
N THR A 316 34.49 -34.98 -19.02
CA THR A 316 34.94 -36.04 -19.92
C THR A 316 34.14 -37.33 -19.70
N ALA A 317 33.91 -37.74 -18.45
CA ALA A 317 33.08 -38.89 -18.12
C ALA A 317 31.61 -38.73 -18.55
N ALA A 318 31.11 -37.50 -18.57
CA ALA A 318 29.78 -37.15 -19.07
C ALA A 318 29.72 -36.99 -20.61
N GLU A 319 30.85 -37.08 -21.32
CA GLU A 319 30.99 -36.76 -22.74
C GLU A 319 30.59 -35.31 -23.07
N VAL A 320 30.88 -34.36 -22.18
CA VAL A 320 30.59 -32.93 -22.32
C VAL A 320 31.90 -32.15 -22.47
N LYS A 321 31.95 -31.21 -23.42
CA LYS A 321 33.11 -30.34 -23.60
C LYS A 321 33.07 -29.18 -22.59
N LEU A 322 34.01 -29.13 -21.65
CA LEU A 322 34.18 -28.01 -20.72
C LEU A 322 35.25 -27.04 -21.24
N THR A 323 34.94 -25.76 -21.31
CA THR A 323 35.89 -24.71 -21.73
C THR A 323 35.75 -23.44 -20.90
N SER A 324 36.82 -22.66 -20.83
CA SER A 324 36.80 -21.31 -20.25
C SER A 324 37.22 -20.23 -21.24
N ILE A 325 36.69 -19.02 -21.07
CA ILE A 325 37.08 -17.82 -21.81
C ILE A 325 37.28 -16.69 -20.80
N ILE A 326 38.53 -16.33 -20.54
CA ILE A 326 38.91 -15.22 -19.67
C ILE A 326 39.12 -13.98 -20.54
N ARG A 327 38.22 -13.00 -20.46
CA ARG A 327 38.20 -11.77 -21.28
C ARG A 327 38.63 -10.55 -20.48
N VAL A 328 39.70 -10.69 -19.70
CA VAL A 328 40.21 -9.62 -18.85
C VAL A 328 41.70 -9.41 -19.13
N LYS A 329 42.14 -8.14 -19.11
CA LYS A 329 43.55 -7.77 -19.33
C LYS A 329 44.38 -7.84 -18.05
N GLN A 330 43.71 -7.83 -16.90
CA GLN A 330 44.27 -7.86 -15.55
C GLN A 330 43.36 -8.74 -14.71
N ASN A 331 43.94 -9.46 -13.74
CA ASN A 331 43.19 -10.32 -12.83
C ASN A 331 42.05 -9.55 -12.15
N LEU A 332 40.87 -10.17 -12.10
CA LEU A 332 39.70 -9.63 -11.42
C LEU A 332 39.69 -10.06 -9.97
N ASN A 333 40.12 -9.13 -9.12
CA ASN A 333 40.09 -9.29 -7.69
C ASN A 333 38.81 -8.68 -7.10
N ILE A 334 38.16 -9.41 -6.20
CA ILE A 334 37.04 -8.89 -5.41
C ILE A 334 37.31 -9.11 -3.93
N ILE A 335 36.62 -8.35 -3.08
CA ILE A 335 36.66 -8.58 -1.64
C ILE A 335 35.51 -9.52 -1.26
N GLY A 336 35.83 -10.68 -0.72
CA GLY A 336 34.85 -11.72 -0.40
C GLY A 336 35.47 -12.87 0.36
N ASN A 337 34.82 -14.03 0.35
CA ASN A 337 35.35 -15.28 0.88
C ASN A 337 35.59 -16.25 -0.27
N ALA A 338 36.84 -16.67 -0.48
CA ALA A 338 37.23 -17.46 -1.64
C ALA A 338 36.50 -18.82 -1.69
N ASP A 339 36.42 -19.54 -0.57
CA ASP A 339 35.75 -20.85 -0.48
C ASP A 339 34.27 -20.78 -0.90
N GLN A 340 33.57 -19.71 -0.48
CA GLN A 340 32.19 -19.50 -0.87
C GLN A 340 32.07 -19.21 -2.36
N LEU A 341 32.91 -18.33 -2.92
CA LEU A 341 32.90 -18.02 -4.35
C LEU A 341 33.24 -19.24 -5.20
N TYR A 342 34.23 -20.03 -4.78
CA TYR A 342 34.59 -21.31 -5.38
C TYR A 342 33.37 -22.23 -5.45
N ARG A 343 32.69 -22.42 -4.33
CA ARG A 343 31.49 -23.27 -4.25
C ARG A 343 30.32 -22.74 -5.05
N LEU A 344 30.15 -21.42 -5.14
CA LEU A 344 29.13 -20.80 -5.98
C LEU A 344 29.35 -21.17 -7.45
N VAL A 345 30.57 -21.02 -7.97
CA VAL A 345 30.88 -21.30 -9.37
C VAL A 345 30.87 -22.82 -9.62
N ALA A 346 31.41 -23.63 -8.70
CA ALA A 346 31.36 -25.08 -8.75
C ALA A 346 29.92 -25.61 -8.90
N ASN A 347 28.98 -25.09 -8.09
CA ASN A 347 27.57 -25.49 -8.18
C ASN A 347 26.97 -25.19 -9.55
N LEU A 348 27.34 -24.07 -10.18
CA LEU A 348 26.86 -23.73 -11.52
C LEU A 348 27.47 -24.64 -12.59
N ILE A 349 28.77 -24.93 -12.51
CA ILE A 349 29.48 -25.82 -13.45
C ILE A 349 28.93 -27.25 -13.34
N VAL A 350 28.80 -27.78 -12.13
CA VAL A 350 28.28 -29.14 -11.89
C VAL A 350 26.86 -29.27 -12.45
N ASN A 351 25.98 -28.28 -12.22
CA ASN A 351 24.66 -28.27 -12.82
C ASN A 351 24.75 -28.24 -14.36
N ALA A 352 25.57 -27.38 -14.93
CA ALA A 352 25.76 -27.30 -16.37
C ALA A 352 26.19 -28.65 -16.97
N ILE A 353 27.16 -29.34 -16.36
CA ILE A 353 27.61 -30.66 -16.82
C ILE A 353 26.50 -31.70 -16.70
N GLN A 354 25.81 -31.77 -15.55
CA GLN A 354 24.78 -32.78 -15.29
C GLN A 354 23.56 -32.65 -16.22
N TYR A 355 23.21 -31.42 -16.62
CA TYR A 355 22.05 -31.13 -17.44
C TYR A 355 22.36 -30.99 -18.93
N THR A 356 23.63 -31.14 -19.31
CA THR A 356 24.06 -31.15 -20.71
C THR A 356 24.07 -32.59 -21.25
N PRO A 357 23.38 -32.88 -22.37
CA PRO A 357 23.44 -34.20 -22.98
C PRO A 357 24.84 -34.46 -23.55
N LYS A 358 25.15 -35.74 -23.76
CA LYS A 358 26.39 -36.19 -24.41
C LYS A 358 26.66 -35.40 -25.70
N LYS A 359 27.93 -35.04 -25.92
CA LYS A 359 28.43 -34.19 -27.02
C LYS A 359 28.02 -32.72 -26.94
N GLY A 360 27.40 -32.28 -25.85
CA GLY A 360 27.16 -30.86 -25.58
C GLY A 360 28.39 -30.12 -25.08
N GLU A 361 28.23 -28.82 -24.83
CA GLU A 361 29.30 -27.92 -24.39
C GLU A 361 28.87 -27.12 -23.15
N VAL A 362 29.80 -26.96 -22.22
CA VAL A 362 29.73 -26.03 -21.08
C VAL A 362 30.88 -25.04 -21.21
N LYS A 363 30.55 -23.75 -21.12
CA LYS A 363 31.47 -22.63 -21.30
C LYS A 363 31.40 -21.69 -20.11
N VAL A 364 32.53 -21.49 -19.45
CA VAL A 364 32.68 -20.53 -18.34
C VAL A 364 33.37 -19.28 -18.84
N ILE A 365 32.70 -18.13 -18.79
CA ILE A 365 33.22 -16.86 -19.27
C ILE A 365 33.44 -15.94 -18.07
N LEU A 366 34.67 -15.45 -17.90
CA LEU A 366 35.01 -14.40 -16.95
C LEU A 366 35.25 -13.11 -17.72
N GLU A 367 34.47 -12.06 -17.45
CA GLU A 367 34.63 -10.76 -18.09
C GLU A 367 34.37 -9.61 -17.11
N ARG A 368 34.90 -8.43 -17.43
CA ARG A 368 34.61 -7.19 -16.70
C ARG A 368 33.54 -6.41 -17.43
N SER A 369 32.50 -5.97 -16.70
CA SER A 369 31.48 -5.06 -17.19
C SER A 369 31.38 -3.88 -16.23
N ASP A 370 31.85 -2.71 -16.64
CA ASP A 370 31.89 -1.50 -15.81
C ASP A 370 32.60 -1.74 -14.45
N ASN A 371 31.82 -1.64 -13.36
CA ASN A 371 32.23 -1.84 -11.97
C ASN A 371 31.91 -3.26 -11.47
N TYR A 372 31.65 -4.21 -12.37
CA TYR A 372 31.31 -5.58 -12.02
C TYR A 372 32.26 -6.59 -12.65
N ALA A 373 32.65 -7.59 -11.86
CA ALA A 373 33.15 -8.86 -12.36
C ALA A 373 31.96 -9.73 -12.72
N VAL A 374 31.97 -10.30 -13.92
CA VAL A 374 30.87 -11.10 -14.45
C VAL A 374 31.37 -12.50 -14.78
N ILE A 375 30.78 -13.50 -14.15
CA ILE A 375 31.02 -14.92 -14.46
C ILE A 375 29.76 -15.47 -15.13
N LYS A 376 29.88 -16.00 -16.34
CA LYS A 376 28.80 -16.67 -17.06
C LYS A 376 29.10 -18.15 -17.19
N VAL A 377 28.19 -19.00 -16.73
CA VAL A 377 28.23 -20.44 -17.00
C VAL A 377 27.13 -20.74 -18.01
N GLN A 378 27.53 -21.02 -19.24
CA GLN A 378 26.66 -21.31 -20.37
C GLN A 378 26.71 -22.80 -20.70
N ASP A 379 25.55 -23.41 -20.88
CA ASP A 379 25.41 -24.82 -21.27
C ASP A 379 24.55 -24.97 -22.53
N THR A 380 24.76 -26.04 -23.28
CA THR A 380 23.89 -26.47 -24.38
C THR A 380 22.93 -27.58 -23.93
N GLY A 381 22.47 -27.51 -22.68
CA GLY A 381 21.68 -28.55 -22.05
C GLY A 381 20.21 -28.54 -22.43
N ILE A 382 19.42 -29.25 -21.63
CA ILE A 382 17.96 -29.38 -21.85
C ILE A 382 17.19 -28.06 -21.68
N GLY A 383 17.82 -27.04 -21.09
CA GLY A 383 17.17 -25.78 -20.76
C GLY A 383 16.08 -25.89 -19.69
N ILE A 384 15.58 -24.74 -19.26
CA ILE A 384 14.61 -24.58 -18.17
C ILE A 384 13.35 -23.94 -18.74
N PRO A 385 12.16 -24.53 -18.55
CA PRO A 385 10.91 -23.90 -18.95
C PRO A 385 10.68 -22.56 -18.28
N GLN A 386 10.09 -21.59 -18.99
CA GLN A 386 9.95 -20.22 -18.48
C GLN A 386 9.15 -20.12 -17.17
N HIS A 387 8.16 -20.99 -16.96
CA HIS A 387 7.37 -21.04 -15.72
C HIS A 387 8.16 -21.57 -14.51
N GLU A 388 9.31 -22.21 -14.74
CA GLU A 388 10.15 -22.81 -13.70
C GLU A 388 11.35 -21.94 -13.31
N LEU A 389 11.69 -20.93 -14.10
CA LEU A 389 12.86 -20.06 -13.88
C LEU A 389 12.88 -19.37 -12.51
N MET A 390 11.71 -19.10 -11.92
CA MET A 390 11.64 -18.52 -10.57
C MET A 390 11.84 -19.55 -9.45
N ARG A 391 11.57 -20.83 -9.74
CA ARG A 391 11.56 -21.92 -8.75
C ARG A 391 12.86 -22.72 -8.72
N VAL A 392 13.69 -22.63 -9.74
CA VAL A 392 15.00 -23.34 -9.78
C VAL A 392 15.96 -22.97 -8.65
N PHE A 393 15.74 -21.85 -7.97
CA PHE A 393 16.50 -21.45 -6.77
C PHE A 393 15.85 -21.90 -5.46
N ASP A 394 14.66 -22.49 -5.49
CA ASP A 394 13.99 -23.03 -4.31
C ASP A 394 14.72 -24.27 -3.79
N ARG A 395 14.75 -24.43 -2.46
CA ARG A 395 15.41 -25.57 -1.82
C ARG A 395 14.70 -26.86 -2.20
N PHE A 396 15.48 -27.89 -2.54
CA PHE A 396 15.02 -29.22 -2.95
C PHE A 396 14.21 -29.24 -4.26
N TYR A 397 14.15 -28.12 -4.99
CA TYR A 397 13.40 -28.04 -6.23
C TYR A 397 14.13 -28.75 -7.37
N ARG A 398 13.37 -29.53 -8.15
CA ARG A 398 13.87 -30.28 -9.33
C ARG A 398 12.75 -30.38 -10.37
N LEU A 399 13.13 -30.39 -11.64
CA LEU A 399 12.18 -30.56 -12.76
C LEU A 399 11.65 -32.01 -12.80
N SER A 400 10.34 -32.19 -13.01
CA SER A 400 9.63 -33.48 -12.83
C SER A 400 9.98 -34.58 -13.85
N ASN A 401 10.57 -34.23 -15.00
CA ASN A 401 10.87 -35.15 -16.11
C ASN A 401 12.34 -35.59 -16.19
N ASP A 402 13.08 -35.45 -15.10
CA ASP A 402 14.52 -35.56 -15.11
C ASP A 402 14.99 -37.02 -15.15
N ARG A 403 15.78 -37.38 -16.17
CA ARG A 403 16.52 -38.66 -16.28
C ARG A 403 17.53 -38.83 -15.12
N SER A 404 17.78 -37.77 -14.35
CA SER A 404 18.69 -37.71 -13.20
C SER A 404 18.21 -38.41 -11.91
N ARG A 405 17.13 -39.20 -11.94
CA ARG A 405 16.77 -40.04 -10.77
C ARG A 405 17.95 -40.91 -10.31
N ASN A 406 18.86 -41.26 -11.23
CA ASN A 406 20.09 -42.01 -10.94
C ASN A 406 21.33 -41.15 -10.64
N THR A 407 21.39 -39.86 -10.98
CA THR A 407 22.61 -39.03 -10.85
C THR A 407 22.65 -38.12 -9.61
N GLY A 408 21.78 -38.35 -8.62
CA GLY A 408 22.11 -38.02 -7.22
C GLY A 408 21.98 -36.55 -6.75
N GLY A 409 21.55 -35.61 -7.59
CA GLY A 409 21.41 -34.19 -7.19
C GLY A 409 20.48 -33.96 -5.97
N SER A 410 20.91 -33.12 -5.03
CA SER A 410 20.16 -32.76 -3.81
C SER A 410 19.05 -31.73 -4.05
N GLY A 411 19.12 -30.98 -5.15
CA GLY A 411 18.29 -29.78 -5.36
C GLY A 411 18.68 -28.60 -4.47
N LEU A 412 19.89 -28.62 -3.86
CA LEU A 412 20.39 -27.55 -3.00
C LEU A 412 21.45 -26.65 -3.67
N GLY A 413 22.10 -27.11 -4.74
CA GLY A 413 23.22 -26.39 -5.37
C GLY A 413 22.88 -24.96 -5.81
N LEU A 414 21.78 -24.76 -6.53
CA LEU A 414 21.33 -23.42 -6.95
C LEU A 414 20.88 -22.56 -5.76
N ALA A 415 20.25 -23.14 -4.75
CA ALA A 415 19.89 -22.43 -3.52
C ALA A 415 21.14 -21.96 -2.75
N ILE A 416 22.21 -22.77 -2.73
CA ILE A 416 23.50 -22.43 -2.12
C ILE A 416 24.18 -21.31 -2.91
N ALA A 417 24.24 -21.42 -4.24
CA ALA A 417 24.77 -20.36 -5.10
C ALA A 417 24.01 -19.03 -4.88
N GLN A 418 22.69 -19.09 -4.77
CA GLN A 418 21.84 -17.93 -4.48
C GLN A 418 22.09 -17.33 -3.08
N ALA A 419 22.31 -18.17 -2.07
CA ALA A 419 22.62 -17.69 -0.72
C ALA A 419 24.01 -17.04 -0.66
N ILE A 420 25.01 -17.62 -1.33
CA ILE A 420 26.38 -17.09 -1.38
C ILE A 420 26.43 -15.75 -2.11
N ILE A 421 25.78 -15.62 -3.27
CA ILE A 421 25.80 -14.37 -4.03
C ILE A 421 25.11 -13.23 -3.26
N GLN A 422 24.05 -13.56 -2.51
CA GLN A 422 23.36 -12.60 -1.65
C GLN A 422 24.24 -12.16 -0.48
N ALA A 423 25.01 -13.08 0.12
CA ALA A 423 25.98 -12.74 1.15
C ALA A 423 27.07 -11.77 0.63
N HIS A 424 27.50 -11.95 -0.62
CA HIS A 424 28.46 -11.07 -1.32
C HIS A 424 27.82 -9.82 -1.95
N GLN A 425 26.53 -9.56 -1.69
CA GLN A 425 25.78 -8.42 -2.27
C GLN A 425 25.81 -8.36 -3.80
N GLY A 426 26.04 -9.49 -4.47
CA GLY A 426 26.04 -9.61 -5.92
C GLY A 426 24.65 -9.92 -6.48
N LYS A 427 24.63 -10.27 -7.77
CA LYS A 427 23.42 -10.73 -8.47
C LYS A 427 23.69 -12.04 -9.20
N LEU A 428 22.74 -12.97 -9.14
CA LEU A 428 22.71 -14.18 -9.94
C LEU A 428 21.43 -14.16 -10.77
N ASN A 429 21.59 -14.21 -12.10
CA ASN A 429 20.50 -14.27 -13.06
C ASN A 429 20.61 -15.53 -13.91
N VAL A 430 19.48 -16.01 -14.41
CA VAL A 430 19.41 -17.13 -15.35
C VAL A 430 18.64 -16.72 -16.59
N GLN A 431 19.19 -17.06 -17.75
CA GLN A 431 18.52 -16.99 -19.05
C GLN A 431 18.51 -18.41 -19.62
N SER A 432 17.36 -18.91 -19.99
CA SER A 432 17.26 -20.27 -20.53
C SER A 432 16.07 -20.39 -21.47
N GLU A 433 16.22 -21.24 -22.47
CA GLU A 433 15.16 -21.65 -23.36
C GLU A 433 15.13 -23.19 -23.39
N PHE A 434 13.94 -23.75 -23.19
CA PHE A 434 13.76 -25.20 -23.17
C PHE A 434 14.21 -25.82 -24.50
N GLY A 435 15.12 -26.79 -24.41
CA GLY A 435 15.75 -27.47 -25.55
C GLY A 435 16.97 -26.76 -26.15
N LYS A 436 17.36 -25.56 -25.69
CA LYS A 436 18.53 -24.82 -26.22
C LYS A 436 19.64 -24.58 -25.21
N GLY A 437 19.40 -24.85 -23.92
CA GLY A 437 20.38 -24.69 -22.85
C GLY A 437 20.12 -23.49 -21.95
N SER A 438 21.07 -23.20 -21.07
CA SER A 438 20.94 -22.14 -20.07
C SER A 438 22.21 -21.30 -19.96
N THR A 439 22.06 -20.12 -19.38
CA THR A 439 23.17 -19.23 -19.04
C THR A 439 22.90 -18.63 -17.67
N PHE A 440 23.71 -19.04 -16.70
CA PHE A 440 23.74 -18.46 -15.38
C PHE A 440 24.78 -17.34 -15.35
N THR A 441 24.38 -16.14 -14.95
CA THR A 441 25.23 -14.94 -14.91
C THR A 441 25.35 -14.46 -13.47
N VAL A 442 26.57 -14.50 -12.94
CA VAL A 442 26.96 -13.98 -11.64
C VAL A 442 27.58 -12.60 -11.84
N GLN A 443 27.17 -11.61 -11.05
CA GLN A 443 27.71 -10.25 -11.06
C GLN A 443 28.15 -9.87 -9.65
N LEU A 444 29.43 -9.53 -9.50
CA LEU A 444 30.07 -9.15 -8.24
C LEU A 444 30.69 -7.77 -8.39
N TRP A 445 30.60 -6.92 -7.36
CA TRP A 445 31.16 -5.57 -7.40
C TRP A 445 32.69 -5.62 -7.39
N LEU A 446 33.33 -4.94 -8.33
CA LEU A 446 34.77 -4.69 -8.30
C LEU A 446 35.04 -3.53 -7.36
N HIS A 447 35.94 -3.71 -6.40
CA HIS A 447 36.40 -2.62 -5.53
C HIS A 447 37.40 -1.72 -6.25
#